data_AF-A0A0G1HJE7-F1
#
_entry.id   AF-A0A0G1HJE7-F1
#
_cell.length_a   1.000
_cell.length_b   1.000
_cell.length_c   1.000
_cell.angle_alpha   90.00
_cell.angle_beta   90.00
_cell.angle_gamma   90.00
#
_symmetry.space_group_name_H-M   'P 1'
#
loop_
_entity.id
_entity.type
_entity.pdbx_description
1 polymer ?
#
loop_
_entity_poly.entity_id
_entity_poly.type
_entity_poly.pdbx_seq_one_letter_code
_entity_poly.pdbx_strand_id
1 'polypeptide(L)'
;MSHPGQTDGFPVSKHVDEINKYLGGNYVNYVLINCNRPSRELLDYYYTIDGTVWVEDDLADKYKSAKVIREDLLSHEKVAVSASDKVKRSLIRHDPQKLAAALFEIIDTPSK
;
A
#
# COMPACT_ATOMS: atom_id res chain seq x y z
N MET A 1 -0.48 1.90 4.46
CA MET A 1 -0.59 2.17 5.91
C MET A 1 -0.35 0.85 6.64
N SER A 2 0.24 0.88 7.84
CA SER A 2 0.37 -0.29 8.69
C SER A 2 -0.99 -0.75 9.21
N HIS A 3 -1.06 -1.98 9.72
CA HIS A 3 -2.21 -2.48 10.43
C HIS A 3 -1.82 -2.70 11.90
N PRO A 4 -2.41 -1.94 12.85
CA PRO A 4 -2.06 -2.01 14.26
C PRO A 4 -2.11 -3.44 14.82
N GLY A 5 -1.06 -3.85 15.52
CA GLY A 5 -0.90 -5.19 16.11
C GLY A 5 -0.51 -6.28 15.11
N GLN A 6 -0.39 -5.99 13.81
CA GLN A 6 -0.04 -6.97 12.78
C GLN A 6 1.22 -6.57 12.00
N THR A 7 1.27 -5.34 11.48
CA THR A 7 2.38 -4.86 10.63
C THR A 7 3.00 -3.57 11.16
N ASP A 8 3.00 -3.42 12.49
CA ASP A 8 3.60 -2.27 13.16
C ASP A 8 5.08 -2.11 12.79
N GLY A 9 5.43 -0.93 12.27
CA GLY A 9 6.79 -0.61 11.86
C GLY A 9 7.33 -1.44 10.69
N PHE A 10 6.48 -2.16 9.94
CA PHE A 10 6.92 -2.88 8.76
C PHE A 10 7.17 -1.90 7.61
N PRO A 11 8.39 -1.84 7.05
CA PRO A 11 8.60 -1.24 5.73
C PRO A 11 8.09 -2.19 4.63
N VAL A 12 8.13 -1.75 3.36
CA VAL A 12 7.67 -2.57 2.22
C VAL A 12 8.45 -3.90 2.14
N SER A 13 9.78 -3.89 2.32
CA SER A 13 10.60 -5.10 2.30
C SER A 13 10.10 -6.20 3.23
N LYS A 14 9.73 -5.85 4.46
CA LYS A 14 9.26 -6.80 5.47
C LYS A 14 7.94 -7.45 5.11
N HIS A 15 7.05 -6.74 4.41
CA HIS A 15 5.82 -7.32 3.88
C HIS A 15 6.12 -8.39 2.82
N VAL A 16 7.04 -8.08 1.89
CA VAL A 16 7.47 -9.02 0.84
C VAL A 16 8.16 -10.25 1.44
N ASP A 17 8.96 -10.04 2.50
CA ASP A 17 9.67 -11.11 3.19
C ASP A 17 8.75 -12.07 3.92
N GLU A 18 7.76 -11.57 4.65
CA GLU A 18 6.78 -12.44 5.31
C GLU A 18 5.96 -13.23 4.28
N ILE A 19 5.53 -12.63 3.17
CA ILE A 19 4.83 -13.36 2.10
C ILE A 19 5.70 -14.49 1.56
N ASN A 20 6.94 -14.20 1.16
CA ASN A 20 7.85 -15.22 0.62
C ASN A 20 8.19 -16.33 1.63
N LYS A 21 8.31 -15.98 2.92
CA LYS A 21 8.51 -16.94 4.01
C LYS A 21 7.35 -17.93 4.10
N TYR A 22 6.10 -17.46 4.04
CA TYR A 22 4.93 -18.35 4.07
C TYR A 22 4.73 -19.14 2.77
N LEU A 23 5.18 -18.62 1.64
CA LEU A 23 5.20 -19.36 0.37
C LEU A 23 6.35 -20.37 0.26
N GLY A 24 7.36 -20.28 1.13
CA GLY A 24 8.54 -21.16 1.11
C GLY A 24 9.53 -20.86 -0.02
N GLY A 25 9.57 -19.62 -0.53
CA GLY A 25 10.44 -19.22 -1.63
C GLY A 25 10.13 -17.83 -2.18
N ASN A 26 10.93 -17.38 -3.15
CA ASN A 26 10.80 -16.06 -3.76
C ASN A 26 9.84 -16.07 -4.95
N TYR A 27 8.53 -16.15 -4.67
CA TYR A 27 7.48 -16.27 -5.69
C TYR A 27 6.85 -14.94 -6.09
N VAL A 28 7.07 -13.87 -5.33
CA VAL A 28 6.57 -12.54 -5.68
C VAL A 28 7.36 -12.00 -6.87
N ASN A 29 6.70 -11.74 -8.00
CA ASN A 29 7.33 -11.20 -9.21
C ASN A 29 7.20 -9.68 -9.34
N TYR A 30 6.17 -9.10 -8.72
CA TYR A 30 5.90 -7.67 -8.79
C TYR A 30 5.49 -7.15 -7.42
N VAL A 31 5.97 -5.96 -7.06
CA VAL A 31 5.56 -5.21 -5.87
C VAL A 31 5.06 -3.86 -6.34
N LEU A 32 3.75 -3.67 -6.33
CA LEU A 32 3.10 -2.39 -6.64
C LEU A 32 2.91 -1.59 -5.35
N ILE A 33 3.50 -0.40 -5.29
CA ILE A 33 3.44 0.48 -4.13
C ILE A 33 2.97 1.87 -4.50
N ASN A 34 2.23 2.48 -3.58
CA ASN A 34 1.82 3.87 -3.72
C ASN A 34 3.00 4.80 -3.38
N CYS A 35 3.39 5.67 -4.30
CA CYS A 35 4.45 6.66 -4.09
C CYS A 35 3.94 8.04 -3.63
N ASN A 36 2.63 8.28 -3.75
CA ASN A 36 2.02 9.53 -3.31
C ASN A 36 1.78 9.50 -1.80
N ARG A 37 2.62 10.20 -1.03
CA ARG A 37 2.52 10.24 0.43
C ARG A 37 1.39 11.18 0.87
N PRO A 38 0.44 10.72 1.71
CA PRO A 38 -0.59 11.59 2.29
C PRO A 38 0.00 12.76 3.10
N SER A 39 -0.79 13.81 3.31
CA SER A 39 -0.33 14.97 4.09
C SER A 39 -0.01 14.58 5.53
N ARG A 40 0.89 15.35 6.16
CA ARG A 40 1.32 15.09 7.53
C ARG A 40 0.15 15.13 8.51
N GLU A 41 -0.77 16.07 8.34
CA GLU A 41 -1.95 16.20 9.20
C GLU A 41 -2.82 14.95 9.15
N LEU A 42 -2.97 14.36 7.96
CA LEU A 42 -3.73 13.13 7.80
C LEU A 42 -3.00 11.93 8.41
N LEU A 43 -1.67 11.82 8.25
CA LEU A 43 -0.88 10.78 8.90
C LEU A 43 -0.94 10.88 10.42
N ASP A 44 -0.83 12.09 10.97
CA ASP A 44 -0.94 12.37 12.40
C ASP A 44 -2.34 11.99 12.92
N TYR A 45 -3.40 12.30 12.18
CA TYR A 45 -4.77 11.86 12.51
C TYR A 45 -4.87 10.34 12.65
N TYR A 46 -4.33 9.56 11.71
CA TYR A 46 -4.32 8.11 11.79
C TYR A 46 -3.53 7.60 13.00
N TYR A 47 -2.35 8.16 13.25
CA TYR A 47 -1.54 7.79 14.40
C TYR A 47 -2.28 8.03 15.73
N THR A 48 -3.00 9.15 15.87
CA THR A 48 -3.75 9.46 17.11
C THR A 48 -4.95 8.54 17.35
N ILE A 49 -5.51 7.92 16.31
CA ILE A 49 -6.70 7.06 16.44
C ILE A 49 -6.33 5.67 16.94
N ASP A 50 -5.31 5.05 16.34
CA ASP A 50 -4.99 3.64 16.58
C ASP A 50 -3.50 3.30 16.37
N GLY A 51 -2.63 4.31 16.24
CA GLY A 51 -1.20 4.10 16.00
C GLY A 51 -0.83 3.70 14.58
N THR A 52 -1.78 3.77 13.63
CA THR A 52 -1.52 3.47 12.22
C THR A 52 -0.48 4.44 11.63
N VAL A 53 0.57 3.89 11.02
CA VAL A 53 1.68 4.65 10.41
C VAL A 53 1.78 4.42 8.90
N TRP A 54 2.49 5.33 8.24
CA TRP A 54 2.86 5.16 6.84
C TRP A 54 3.82 3.96 6.70
N VAL A 55 3.65 3.18 5.61
CA VAL A 55 4.55 2.08 5.28
C VAL A 55 5.65 2.67 4.41
N GLU A 56 6.86 2.76 4.96
CA GLU A 56 7.99 3.32 4.25
C GLU A 56 8.45 2.40 3.11
N ASP A 57 8.66 2.99 1.94
CA ASP A 57 9.30 2.33 0.80
C ASP A 57 10.82 2.35 0.99
N ASP A 58 11.38 1.18 1.25
CA ASP A 58 12.80 0.93 1.45
C ASP A 58 13.42 0.10 0.33
N LEU A 59 12.72 -0.06 -0.80
CA LEU A 59 13.14 -0.95 -1.88
C LEU A 59 13.94 -0.22 -2.97
N ALA A 60 14.88 -0.93 -3.59
CA ALA A 60 15.41 -0.55 -4.91
C ALA A 60 14.40 -0.89 -6.03
N ASP A 61 14.72 -0.60 -7.30
CA ASP A 61 13.85 -0.94 -8.44
C ASP A 61 13.59 -2.44 -8.62
N LYS A 62 14.47 -3.26 -8.06
CA LYS A 62 14.28 -4.70 -7.88
C LYS A 62 14.52 -5.07 -6.44
N TYR A 63 13.71 -5.97 -5.92
CA TYR A 63 13.87 -6.55 -4.60
C TYR A 63 13.68 -8.06 -4.67
N LYS A 64 14.75 -8.81 -4.37
CA LYS A 64 14.82 -10.26 -4.60
C LYS A 64 14.50 -10.59 -6.07
N SER A 65 13.50 -11.42 -6.33
CA SER A 65 13.01 -11.75 -7.68
C SER A 65 11.95 -10.78 -8.21
N ALA A 66 11.51 -9.81 -7.40
CA ALA A 66 10.39 -8.94 -7.75
C ALA A 66 10.85 -7.62 -8.40
N LYS A 67 10.10 -7.18 -9.42
CA LYS A 67 10.17 -5.81 -9.95
C LYS A 67 9.32 -4.89 -9.07
N VAL A 68 9.86 -3.74 -8.67
CA VAL A 68 9.15 -2.74 -7.89
C VAL A 68 8.54 -1.70 -8.81
N ILE A 69 7.26 -1.40 -8.62
CA ILE A 69 6.48 -0.47 -9.43
C ILE A 69 5.86 0.57 -8.47
N ARG A 70 6.08 1.84 -8.79
CA ARG A 70 5.71 2.99 -7.96
C ARG A 70 4.75 3.87 -8.72
N GLU A 71 3.52 3.94 -8.27
CA GLU A 71 2.48 4.76 -8.90
C GLU A 71 1.77 5.62 -7.88
N ASP A 72 1.16 6.72 -8.33
CA ASP A 72 0.18 7.43 -7.50
C ASP A 72 -1.11 6.59 -7.50
N LEU A 73 -1.36 5.90 -6.39
CA LEU A 73 -2.51 5.02 -6.25
C LEU A 73 -3.54 5.63 -5.30
N LEU A 74 -3.37 6.84 -4.79
CA LEU A 74 -4.32 7.42 -3.84
C LEU A 74 -5.60 7.89 -4.52
N SER A 75 -6.73 7.59 -3.87
CA SER A 75 -8.05 8.16 -4.17
C SER A 75 -8.13 9.61 -3.71
N HIS A 76 -8.62 10.49 -4.58
CA HIS A 76 -8.92 11.89 -4.23
C HIS A 76 -10.36 12.11 -3.77
N GLU A 77 -11.19 11.07 -3.79
CA GLU A 77 -12.58 11.18 -3.34
C GLU A 77 -12.65 11.46 -1.84
N LYS A 78 -13.28 12.57 -1.48
CA LYS A 78 -13.65 12.87 -0.09
C LYS A 78 -14.73 11.88 0.33
N VAL A 79 -14.45 11.05 1.33
CA VAL A 79 -15.48 10.19 1.94
C VAL A 79 -16.52 11.12 2.57
N ALA A 80 -17.69 11.24 1.94
CA ALA A 80 -18.82 11.93 2.53
C ALA A 80 -19.31 11.10 3.72
N VAL A 81 -18.90 11.48 4.92
CA VAL A 81 -19.40 10.87 6.15
C VAL A 81 -20.83 11.39 6.36
N SER A 82 -21.83 10.55 6.10
CA SER A 82 -23.21 10.90 6.47
C SER A 82 -23.34 10.85 7.99
N ALA A 83 -24.15 11.73 8.58
CA ALA A 83 -24.36 11.75 10.04
C ALA A 83 -24.95 10.44 10.61
N SER A 84 -25.53 9.59 9.76
CA SER A 84 -26.02 8.25 10.11
C SER A 84 -25.01 7.12 9.87
N ASP A 85 -23.83 7.43 9.33
CA ASP A 85 -22.80 6.45 9.03
C ASP A 85 -21.98 6.14 10.29
N LYS A 86 -22.38 5.09 11.00
CA LYS A 86 -21.69 4.62 12.21
C LYS A 86 -20.34 3.93 11.90
N VAL A 87 -20.05 3.70 10.62
CA VAL A 87 -18.82 3.01 10.20
C VAL A 87 -17.69 4.04 10.07
N LYS A 88 -16.65 3.90 10.89
CA LYS A 88 -15.38 4.62 10.68
C LYS A 88 -14.75 4.11 9.38
N ARG A 89 -14.96 4.81 8.27
CA ARG A 89 -14.34 4.48 6.98
C ARG A 89 -12.91 5.04 6.93
N SER A 90 -11.99 4.29 6.33
CA SER A 90 -10.63 4.77 6.06
C SER A 90 -10.69 5.93 5.07
N LEU A 91 -10.09 7.07 5.45
CA LEU A 91 -9.88 8.25 4.62
C LEU A 91 -8.79 8.04 3.57
N ILE A 92 -7.78 7.23 3.87
CA ILE A 92 -6.72 6.83 2.93
C ILE A 92 -7.12 5.49 2.31
N ARG A 93 -7.25 5.47 0.98
CA ARG A 93 -7.55 4.27 0.20
C ARG A 93 -6.94 4.37 -1.19
N HIS A 94 -6.74 3.22 -1.81
CA HIS A 94 -6.37 3.19 -3.21
C HIS A 94 -7.54 3.63 -4.10
N ASP A 95 -7.22 4.35 -5.17
CA ASP A 95 -8.14 4.66 -6.26
C ASP A 95 -8.34 3.39 -7.10
N PRO A 96 -9.59 2.91 -7.28
CA PRO A 96 -9.84 1.68 -8.01
C PRO A 96 -9.47 1.78 -9.50
N GLN A 97 -9.61 2.96 -10.12
CA GLN A 97 -9.28 3.14 -11.54
C GLN A 97 -7.76 3.18 -11.74
N LYS A 98 -7.03 3.92 -10.89
CA LYS A 98 -5.56 3.95 -10.96
C LYS A 98 -4.96 2.58 -10.68
N LEU A 99 -5.50 1.85 -9.69
CA LEU A 99 -5.06 0.50 -9.38
C LEU A 99 -5.31 -0.46 -10.56
N ALA A 100 -6.48 -0.39 -11.19
CA ALA A 100 -6.79 -1.21 -12.36
C ALA A 100 -5.83 -0.92 -13.53
N ALA A 101 -5.57 0.35 -13.83
CA ALA A 101 -4.65 0.75 -14.88
C ALA A 101 -3.23 0.19 -14.64
N ALA A 102 -2.69 0.35 -13.43
CA ALA A 102 -1.38 -0.19 -13.07
C ALA A 102 -1.32 -1.73 -13.20
N LEU A 103 -2.39 -2.43 -12.84
CA LEU A 103 -2.46 -3.89 -13.00
C LEU A 103 -2.50 -4.32 -14.47
N PHE A 104 -3.27 -3.63 -15.33
CA PHE A 104 -3.29 -3.92 -16.76
C PHE A 104 -1.92 -3.72 -17.41
N GLU A 105 -1.19 -2.66 -17.05
CA GLU A 105 0.18 -2.44 -17.54
C GLU A 105 1.14 -3.56 -17.12
N ILE A 106 0.99 -4.08 -15.90
CA ILE A 106 1.79 -5.22 -15.42
C ILE A 106 1.46 -6.49 -16.21
N ILE A 107 0.18 -6.75 -16.47
CA ILE A 107 -0.29 -7.95 -17.18
C ILE A 107 0.11 -7.92 -18.66
N ASP A 108 -0.02 -6.76 -19.31
CA ASP A 108 0.26 -6.58 -20.73
C ASP A 108 1.77 -6.49 -21.05
N THR A 109 2.61 -6.29 -20.02
CA THR A 109 4.07 -6.34 -20.17
C THR A 109 4.56 -7.78 -19.90
N PRO A 110 4.87 -8.59 -20.92
CA PRO A 110 5.36 -9.94 -20.70
C PRO A 110 6.63 -9.91 -19.84
N SER A 111 6.61 -10.66 -18.73
CA SER A 111 7.79 -10.97 -17.93
C SER A 111 8.85 -11.59 -18.85
N LYS A 112 9.94 -10.86 -19.13
CA LYS A 112 11.11 -11.42 -19.80
C LYS A 112 11.85 -12.40 -18.90
#